data_AF-R9GWI3-F1
#
_entry.id   AF-R9GWI3-F1
#
_cell.length_a   1.000
_cell.length_b   1.000
_cell.length_c   1.000
_cell.angle_alpha   90.00
_cell.angle_beta   90.00
_cell.angle_gamma   90.00
#
_symmetry.space_group_name_H-M   'P 1'
#
loop_
_entity.id
_entity.type
_entity.pdbx_description
1 polymer ?
#
loop_
_entity_poly.entity_id
_entity_poly.type
_entity_poly.pdbx_seq_one_letter_code
_entity_poly.pdbx_strand_id
1 'polypeptide(L)'
;MKITDRFSFGRYRGLTILEVYQGKPRIDKEMLEQYFNRKIEGIDPKSYGQNLLREVLTLEISDTLIRVVPFGLAFNKDYSETINLIFSSSNIAFNRSLGEYTHFQDFIGYKWSKNGIKEILTAGGCPEYINWCINEIDGFFIDPSELITLESYQVFRYTGIEVKQKVDDIYVYKAVNSPSEFNFPLTTIQANELNSEMQ
;
A
#
# COMPACT_ATOMS: atom_id res chain seq x y z
N MET A 1 12.41 -13.84 -19.43
CA MET A 1 11.23 -13.95 -18.53
C MET A 1 10.11 -13.15 -19.13
N LYS A 2 8.87 -13.62 -18.99
CA LYS A 2 7.64 -12.96 -19.48
C LYS A 2 7.01 -12.10 -18.39
N ILE A 3 6.22 -11.10 -18.77
CA ILE A 3 5.53 -10.22 -17.81
C ILE A 3 4.56 -10.97 -16.88
N THR A 4 4.11 -12.16 -17.28
CA THR A 4 3.23 -13.05 -16.51
C THR A 4 3.98 -13.99 -15.58
N ASP A 5 5.30 -14.09 -15.68
CA ASP A 5 6.11 -14.90 -14.78
C ASP A 5 6.13 -14.29 -13.38
N ARG A 6 6.15 -15.15 -12.36
CA ARG A 6 6.15 -14.73 -10.95
C ARG A 6 7.57 -14.64 -10.40
N PHE A 7 7.81 -13.63 -9.57
CA PHE A 7 9.03 -13.54 -8.78
C PHE A 7 9.15 -14.75 -7.84
N SER A 8 10.28 -15.44 -7.89
CA SER A 8 10.61 -16.55 -6.98
C SER A 8 11.34 -16.09 -5.72
N PHE A 9 11.78 -14.83 -5.67
CA PHE A 9 12.63 -14.25 -4.63
C PHE A 9 12.19 -12.82 -4.23
N GLY A 10 12.86 -12.28 -3.22
CA GLY A 10 12.75 -10.88 -2.83
C GLY A 10 11.41 -10.49 -2.19
N ARG A 11 11.19 -9.17 -2.06
CA ARG A 11 10.04 -8.61 -1.33
C ARG A 11 8.69 -8.81 -2.05
N TYR A 12 8.72 -9.04 -3.36
CA TYR A 12 7.54 -9.28 -4.19
C TYR A 12 7.37 -10.74 -4.62
N ARG A 13 8.01 -11.68 -3.92
CA ARG A 13 7.90 -13.11 -4.21
C ARG A 13 6.44 -13.54 -4.33
N GLY A 14 6.13 -14.22 -5.42
CA GLY A 14 4.80 -14.73 -5.72
C GLY A 14 3.94 -13.77 -6.53
N LEU A 15 4.32 -12.52 -6.76
CA LEU A 15 3.65 -11.62 -7.70
C LEU A 15 4.24 -11.75 -9.11
N THR A 16 3.44 -11.51 -10.13
CA THR A 16 3.94 -11.41 -11.50
C THR A 16 4.75 -10.14 -11.72
N ILE A 17 5.62 -10.14 -12.73
CA ILE A 17 6.36 -8.93 -13.12
C ILE A 17 5.38 -7.78 -13.43
N LEU A 18 4.28 -8.05 -14.13
CA LEU A 18 3.24 -7.06 -14.42
C LEU A 18 2.57 -6.52 -13.15
N GLU A 19 2.25 -7.38 -12.18
CA GLU A 19 1.66 -6.99 -10.89
C GLU A 19 2.59 -6.06 -10.10
N VAL A 20 3.91 -6.28 -10.16
CA VAL A 20 4.90 -5.39 -9.53
C VAL A 20 5.06 -4.09 -10.33
N TYR A 21 5.06 -4.16 -11.66
CA TYR A 21 5.23 -2.99 -12.53
C TYR A 21 4.04 -2.03 -12.41
N GLN A 22 2.82 -2.49 -12.67
CA GLN A 22 1.63 -1.64 -12.65
C GLN A 22 1.15 -1.33 -11.24
N GLY A 23 1.24 -2.32 -10.35
CA GLY A 23 0.58 -2.30 -9.06
C GLY A 23 -0.94 -2.44 -9.15
N LYS A 24 -1.59 -2.48 -7.99
CA LYS A 24 -3.04 -2.44 -7.90
C LYS A 24 -3.54 -1.00 -7.67
N PRO A 25 -4.59 -0.55 -8.36
CA PRO A 25 -5.20 0.76 -8.14
C PRO A 25 -6.06 0.81 -6.86
N ARG A 26 -6.30 -0.32 -6.22
CA ARG A 26 -7.09 -0.43 -4.99
C ARG A 26 -6.18 -0.88 -3.85
N ILE A 27 -6.52 -0.41 -2.65
CA ILE A 27 -5.94 -0.92 -1.41
C ILE A 27 -6.77 -2.09 -0.91
N ASP A 28 -6.14 -3.25 -0.74
CA ASP A 28 -6.76 -4.41 -0.10
C ASP A 28 -7.12 -4.07 1.36
N LYS A 29 -8.30 -4.48 1.83
CA LYS A 29 -8.79 -4.14 3.19
C LYS A 29 -7.82 -4.60 4.28
N GLU A 30 -7.23 -5.80 4.13
CA GLU A 30 -6.31 -6.35 5.13
C GLU A 30 -5.00 -5.56 5.19
N MET A 31 -4.59 -4.96 4.05
CA MET A 31 -3.45 -4.06 3.99
C MET A 31 -3.74 -2.77 4.75
N LEU A 32 -4.97 -2.26 4.62
CA LEU A 32 -5.43 -1.09 5.33
C LEU A 32 -5.54 -1.34 6.85
N GLU A 33 -6.11 -2.47 7.26
CA GLU A 33 -6.17 -2.91 8.66
C GLU A 33 -4.78 -2.97 9.29
N GLN A 34 -3.82 -3.63 8.61
CA GLN A 34 -2.43 -3.69 9.08
C GLN A 34 -1.80 -2.32 9.25
N TYR A 35 -2.06 -1.41 8.32
CA TYR A 35 -1.54 -0.06 8.37
C TYR A 35 -2.11 0.72 9.57
N PHE A 36 -3.43 0.72 9.72
CA PHE A 36 -4.10 1.38 10.84
C PHE A 36 -3.64 0.82 12.19
N ASN A 37 -3.57 -0.50 12.33
CA ASN A 37 -3.12 -1.14 13.57
C ASN A 37 -1.70 -0.71 13.93
N ARG A 38 -0.75 -0.70 12.98
CA ARG A 38 0.62 -0.20 13.22
C ARG A 38 0.66 1.26 13.65
N LYS A 39 -0.18 2.11 13.07
CA LYS A 39 -0.25 3.54 13.42
C LYS A 39 -0.81 3.75 14.81
N ILE A 40 -1.86 3.00 15.18
CA ILE A 40 -2.46 3.02 16.52
C ILE A 40 -1.47 2.51 17.57
N GLU A 41 -0.76 1.41 17.29
CA GLU A 41 0.23 0.85 18.21
C GLU A 41 1.41 1.81 18.48
N GLY A 42 1.85 2.53 17.44
CA GLY A 42 2.99 3.46 17.49
C GLY A 42 2.73 4.82 18.16
N ILE A 43 1.50 5.08 18.62
CA ILE A 43 1.14 6.29 19.35
C ILE A 43 1.72 6.25 20.78
N ASP A 44 2.50 7.28 21.16
CA ASP A 44 3.06 7.44 22.51
C ASP A 44 1.94 7.81 23.51
N PRO A 45 1.67 6.96 24.52
CA PRO A 45 0.64 7.21 25.54
C PRO A 45 0.82 8.53 26.32
N LYS A 46 2.03 9.08 26.37
CA LYS A 46 2.34 10.27 27.19
C LYS A 46 2.00 11.60 26.49
N SER A 47 1.60 11.56 25.22
CA SER A 47 1.18 12.77 24.51
C SER A 47 -0.27 13.13 24.88
N TYR A 48 -0.44 14.28 25.53
CA TYR A 48 -1.74 14.76 26.02
C TYR A 48 -2.77 14.83 24.87
N GLY A 49 -3.92 14.17 25.05
CA GLY A 49 -4.98 14.01 24.04
C GLY A 49 -5.02 12.63 23.36
N GLN A 50 -3.97 11.80 23.49
CA GLN A 50 -3.85 10.50 22.80
C GLN A 50 -4.19 9.27 23.65
N ASN A 51 -4.46 9.44 24.96
CA ASN A 51 -5.00 8.34 25.79
C ASN A 51 -6.34 7.81 25.26
N LEU A 52 -7.15 8.66 24.59
CA LEU A 52 -8.37 8.20 23.93
C LEU A 52 -8.10 7.24 22.75
N LEU A 53 -6.99 7.36 22.02
CA LEU A 53 -6.76 6.53 20.82
C LEU A 53 -6.49 5.05 21.16
N ARG A 54 -5.81 4.78 22.28
CA ARG A 54 -5.56 3.41 22.75
C ARG A 54 -6.72 2.82 23.55
N GLU A 55 -7.44 3.65 24.30
CA GLU A 55 -8.50 3.19 25.19
C GLU A 55 -9.88 3.12 24.53
N VAL A 56 -10.07 3.74 23.36
CA VAL A 56 -11.42 4.00 22.86
C VAL A 56 -11.73 3.33 21.54
N LEU A 57 -10.84 2.81 20.69
CA LEU A 57 -11.30 2.47 19.31
C LEU A 57 -10.70 1.19 18.69
N THR A 58 -11.57 0.24 18.34
CA THR A 58 -11.29 -0.80 17.32
C THR A 58 -11.80 -0.33 15.96
N LEU A 59 -11.09 -0.65 14.89
CA LEU A 59 -11.53 -0.35 13.52
C LEU A 59 -12.11 -1.60 12.87
N GLU A 60 -13.32 -1.49 12.34
CA GLU A 60 -13.91 -2.47 11.44
C GLU A 60 -13.76 -1.95 10.01
N ILE A 61 -12.98 -2.66 9.18
CA ILE A 61 -12.68 -2.24 7.80
C ILE A 61 -13.37 -3.19 6.82
N SER A 62 -14.10 -2.60 5.89
CA SER A 62 -14.66 -3.27 4.71
C SER A 62 -13.96 -2.75 3.46
N ASP A 63 -14.35 -3.21 2.28
CA ASP A 63 -13.70 -2.81 1.02
C ASP A 63 -13.79 -1.31 0.70
N THR A 64 -14.75 -0.58 1.32
CA THR A 64 -14.99 0.84 1.04
C THR A 64 -15.24 1.68 2.29
N LEU A 65 -15.47 1.05 3.43
CA LEU A 65 -15.83 1.72 4.67
C LEU A 65 -14.87 1.36 5.80
N ILE A 66 -14.58 2.37 6.62
CA ILE A 66 -13.99 2.21 7.95
C ILE A 66 -15.07 2.57 8.95
N ARG A 67 -15.36 1.68 9.88
CA ARG A 67 -16.20 1.96 11.03
C ARG A 67 -15.33 1.97 12.28
N VAL A 68 -15.57 2.96 13.13
CA VAL A 68 -14.79 3.16 14.34
C VAL A 68 -15.63 2.75 15.54
N VAL A 69 -15.26 1.65 16.18
CA VAL A 69 -16.04 1.03 17.24
C VAL A 69 -15.46 1.37 18.61
N PRO A 70 -16.24 1.98 19.53
CA PRO A 70 -15.74 2.35 20.83
C PRO A 70 -15.39 1.13 21.70
N PHE A 71 -14.25 1.15 22.40
CA PHE A 71 -13.81 0.11 23.33
C PHE A 71 -14.30 0.43 24.75
N GLY A 72 -15.01 -0.52 25.37
CA GLY A 72 -15.22 -0.59 26.82
C GLY A 72 -16.03 0.52 27.51
N LEU A 73 -16.50 1.55 26.82
CA LEU A 73 -17.26 2.65 27.43
C LEU A 73 -18.77 2.48 27.23
N ALA A 74 -19.55 3.07 28.14
CA ALA A 74 -21.00 2.94 28.22
C ALA A 74 -21.67 2.98 26.83
N PHE A 75 -22.32 1.89 26.46
CA PHE A 75 -23.01 1.66 25.17
C PHE A 75 -24.01 2.75 24.74
N ASN A 76 -24.28 3.74 25.60
CA ASN A 76 -25.26 4.80 25.41
C ASN A 76 -24.66 6.20 25.29
N LYS A 77 -23.34 6.35 25.17
CA LYS A 77 -22.70 7.66 24.95
C LYS A 77 -22.36 7.84 23.47
N ASP A 78 -22.73 8.99 22.92
CA ASP A 78 -22.35 9.39 21.57
C ASP A 78 -20.87 9.80 21.57
N TYR A 79 -20.07 9.08 20.79
CA TYR A 79 -18.64 9.35 20.58
C TYR A 79 -18.37 10.01 19.23
N SER A 80 -19.40 10.28 18.42
CA SER A 80 -19.28 10.81 17.06
C SER A 80 -18.40 12.05 17.01
N GLU A 81 -18.52 12.99 17.96
CA GLU A 81 -17.65 14.18 18.00
C GLU A 81 -16.17 13.84 18.25
N THR A 82 -15.90 12.92 19.18
CA THR A 82 -14.53 12.48 19.49
C THR A 82 -13.90 11.72 18.33
N ILE A 83 -14.68 10.84 17.71
CA ILE A 83 -14.27 10.09 16.52
C ILE A 83 -14.06 11.06 15.36
N ASN A 84 -14.95 12.03 15.17
CA ASN A 84 -14.78 13.07 14.18
C ASN A 84 -13.55 13.91 14.43
N LEU A 85 -13.15 14.22 15.66
CA LEU A 85 -11.89 14.91 15.92
C LEU A 85 -10.64 14.11 15.49
N ILE A 86 -10.73 12.78 15.40
CA ILE A 86 -9.64 11.91 14.90
C ILE A 86 -9.53 11.97 13.37
N PHE A 87 -10.62 12.27 12.66
CA PHE A 87 -10.65 12.27 11.19
C PHE A 87 -10.88 13.65 10.54
N SER A 88 -11.40 14.62 11.29
CA SER A 88 -11.75 15.97 10.83
C SER A 88 -10.60 16.93 11.10
N SER A 89 -10.20 17.66 10.08
CA SER A 89 -9.17 18.69 10.13
C SER A 89 -7.75 18.19 10.42
N SER A 90 -7.21 17.57 9.40
CA SER A 90 -5.94 18.05 8.87
C SER A 90 -4.61 17.86 9.60
N ASN A 91 -4.50 17.15 10.73
CA ASN A 91 -3.18 16.89 11.33
C ASN A 91 -3.02 15.76 12.37
N ILE A 92 -4.00 14.90 12.63
CA ILE A 92 -3.91 13.88 13.70
C ILE A 92 -4.73 12.69 13.21
N ALA A 93 -4.33 11.42 13.06
CA ALA A 93 -3.16 10.65 13.49
C ALA A 93 -2.41 9.97 12.31
N PHE A 94 -2.62 10.46 11.08
CA PHE A 94 -1.84 10.07 9.92
C PHE A 94 -0.88 11.17 9.55
N ASN A 95 0.41 10.83 9.52
CA ASN A 95 1.48 11.76 9.24
C ASN A 95 1.24 12.39 7.85
N ARG A 96 0.77 13.63 7.84
CA ARG A 96 0.58 14.44 6.64
C ARG A 96 1.95 14.96 6.21
N SER A 97 2.60 14.28 5.28
CA SER A 97 3.65 14.94 4.50
C SER A 97 2.98 15.85 3.48
N LEU A 98 2.88 17.13 3.86
CA LEU A 98 2.64 18.33 3.06
C LEU A 98 1.92 18.10 1.72
N GLY A 99 0.59 18.12 1.78
CA GLY A 99 -0.31 18.10 0.62
C GLY A 99 -1.42 17.06 0.75
N GLU A 100 -2.35 17.28 1.67
CA GLU A 100 -3.69 16.66 1.75
C GLU A 100 -3.82 15.12 1.92
N TYR A 101 -2.77 14.32 1.73
CA TYR A 101 -2.83 12.85 1.76
C TYR A 101 -1.99 12.22 2.86
N THR A 102 -2.43 11.03 3.29
CA THR A 102 -1.63 10.11 4.09
C THR A 102 -0.83 9.22 3.17
N HIS A 103 0.49 9.41 3.11
CA HIS A 103 1.35 8.68 2.18
C HIS A 103 1.67 7.29 2.73
N PHE A 104 1.44 6.26 1.90
CA PHE A 104 2.01 4.94 2.12
C PHE A 104 3.26 4.88 1.25
N GLN A 105 4.42 5.10 1.83
CA GLN A 105 5.65 4.82 1.09
C GLN A 105 5.72 3.30 0.90
N ASP A 106 5.71 2.81 -0.34
CA ASP A 106 5.87 1.40 -0.75
C ASP A 106 5.36 0.38 0.29
N PHE A 107 4.05 0.42 0.61
CA PHE A 107 3.54 -0.48 1.63
C PHE A 107 3.25 -1.85 1.02
N ILE A 108 4.10 -2.81 1.37
CA ILE A 108 3.88 -4.23 1.11
C ILE A 108 3.13 -4.80 2.32
N GLY A 109 1.86 -5.13 2.11
CA GLY A 109 1.03 -5.83 3.08
C GLY A 109 1.17 -7.35 2.94
N TYR A 110 0.66 -8.08 3.93
CA TYR A 110 0.68 -9.54 3.89
C TYR A 110 -0.64 -10.13 4.34
N LYS A 111 -1.17 -11.09 3.59
CA LYS A 111 -2.37 -11.84 3.99
C LYS A 111 -2.01 -13.28 4.29
N TRP A 112 -2.40 -13.76 5.47
CA TRP A 112 -2.25 -15.17 5.81
C TRP A 112 -3.46 -15.92 5.29
N SER A 113 -3.23 -16.90 4.42
CA SER A 113 -4.27 -17.84 4.02
C SER A 113 -4.60 -18.79 5.18
N LYS A 114 -5.77 -19.45 5.12
CA LYS A 114 -6.17 -20.48 6.09
C LYS A 114 -5.16 -21.63 6.21
N ASN A 115 -4.30 -21.80 5.20
CA ASN A 115 -3.27 -22.83 5.13
C ASN A 115 -1.89 -22.28 5.52
N GLY A 116 -1.80 -21.06 6.07
CA GLY A 116 -0.54 -20.43 6.47
C GLY A 116 0.30 -19.88 5.31
N ILE A 117 -0.23 -19.86 4.09
CA ILE A 117 0.48 -19.26 2.94
C ILE A 117 0.37 -17.75 3.03
N LYS A 118 1.50 -17.07 2.98
CA LYS A 118 1.60 -15.62 2.95
C LYS A 118 1.39 -15.12 1.52
N GLU A 119 0.27 -14.48 1.25
CA GLU A 119 0.03 -13.71 0.03
C GLU A 119 0.60 -12.30 0.22
N ILE A 120 1.34 -11.81 -0.78
CA ILE A 120 1.86 -10.44 -0.81
C ILE A 120 0.76 -9.51 -1.31
N LEU A 121 0.50 -8.43 -0.57
CA LEU A 121 -0.41 -7.36 -0.98
C LEU A 121 0.41 -6.13 -1.38
N THR A 122 0.03 -5.49 -2.47
CA THR A 122 0.69 -4.26 -2.94
C THR A 122 -0.35 -3.18 -3.22
N ALA A 123 -0.02 -1.95 -2.82
CA ALA A 123 -0.67 -0.75 -3.31
C ALA A 123 0.32 -0.03 -4.22
N GLY A 124 -0.11 0.22 -5.45
CA GLY A 124 0.70 0.88 -6.46
C GLY A 124 1.87 0.07 -7.01
N GLY A 125 2.43 0.57 -8.11
CA GLY A 125 3.47 -0.07 -8.90
C GLY A 125 4.86 0.41 -8.52
N CYS A 126 5.82 -0.52 -8.62
CA CYS A 126 7.24 -0.31 -8.32
C CYS A 126 8.11 -0.86 -9.46
N PRO A 127 8.05 -0.26 -10.67
CA PRO A 127 8.95 -0.60 -11.76
C PRO A 127 10.43 -0.41 -11.42
N GLU A 128 10.76 0.45 -10.45
CA GLU A 128 12.13 0.62 -9.92
C GLU A 128 12.68 -0.67 -9.31
N TYR A 129 11.81 -1.54 -8.77
CA TYR A 129 12.25 -2.84 -8.27
C TYR A 129 12.65 -3.77 -9.42
N ILE A 130 11.91 -3.75 -10.53
CA ILE A 130 12.25 -4.54 -11.72
C ILE A 130 13.55 -4.02 -12.32
N ASN A 131 13.68 -2.70 -12.39
CA ASN A 131 14.92 -2.02 -12.79
C ASN A 131 16.11 -2.48 -11.93
N TRP A 132 15.96 -2.47 -10.61
CA TRP A 132 16.99 -2.97 -9.71
C TRP A 132 17.29 -4.45 -9.92
N CYS A 133 16.27 -5.31 -10.12
CA CYS A 133 16.49 -6.73 -10.38
C CYS A 133 17.33 -6.97 -11.62
N ILE A 134 17.05 -6.26 -12.73
CA ILE A 134 17.83 -6.40 -13.97
C ILE A 134 19.29 -6.01 -13.77
N ASN A 135 19.57 -4.94 -13.02
CA ASN A 135 20.92 -4.42 -12.85
C ASN A 135 21.74 -5.20 -11.81
N GLU A 136 21.10 -5.78 -10.80
CA GLU A 136 21.80 -6.26 -9.59
C GLU A 136 21.61 -7.75 -9.32
N ILE A 137 20.65 -8.42 -9.97
CA ILE A 137 20.39 -9.84 -9.75
C ILE A 137 20.90 -10.65 -10.95
N ASP A 138 21.96 -11.41 -10.70
CA ASP A 138 22.57 -12.29 -11.70
C ASP A 138 21.54 -13.21 -12.37
N GLY A 139 21.56 -13.21 -13.70
CA GLY A 139 20.67 -14.04 -14.52
C GLY A 139 19.20 -13.60 -14.54
N PHE A 140 18.84 -12.47 -13.91
CA PHE A 140 17.52 -11.87 -14.04
C PHE A 140 17.39 -11.20 -15.41
N PHE A 141 16.62 -11.82 -16.30
CA PHE A 141 16.45 -11.39 -17.68
C PHE A 141 14.98 -11.36 -18.08
N ILE A 142 14.52 -10.23 -18.60
CA ILE A 142 13.19 -10.07 -19.20
C ILE A 142 13.37 -9.95 -20.71
N ASP A 143 12.58 -10.69 -21.50
CA ASP A 143 12.72 -10.61 -22.95
C ASP A 143 12.51 -9.16 -23.44
N PRO A 144 13.33 -8.62 -24.36
CA PRO A 144 13.24 -7.20 -24.75
C PRO A 144 11.84 -6.77 -25.24
N SER A 145 11.12 -7.65 -25.93
CA SER A 145 9.73 -7.40 -26.34
C SER A 145 8.78 -7.28 -25.15
N GLU A 146 9.04 -8.00 -24.07
CA GLU A 146 8.27 -7.94 -22.82
C GLU A 146 8.59 -6.66 -22.04
N LEU A 147 9.84 -6.16 -22.07
CA LEU A 147 10.18 -4.84 -21.51
C LEU A 147 9.43 -3.71 -22.22
N ILE A 148 9.42 -3.70 -23.56
CA ILE A 148 8.65 -2.72 -24.35
C ILE A 148 7.16 -2.84 -24.01
N THR A 149 6.68 -4.08 -23.84
CA THR A 149 5.29 -4.32 -23.44
C THR A 149 5.01 -3.73 -22.05
N LEU A 150 5.92 -3.87 -21.07
CA LEU A 150 5.78 -3.23 -19.75
C LEU A 150 5.69 -1.71 -19.85
N GLU A 151 6.57 -1.07 -20.62
CA GLU A 151 6.58 0.40 -20.79
C GLU A 151 5.29 0.94 -21.42
N SER A 152 4.54 0.11 -22.15
CA SER A 152 3.23 0.47 -22.69
C SER A 152 2.12 0.53 -21.64
N TYR A 153 2.34 -0.06 -20.46
CA TYR A 153 1.37 -0.08 -19.38
C TYR A 153 1.51 1.15 -18.48
N GLN A 154 0.35 1.67 -18.06
CA GLN A 154 0.31 2.70 -17.03
C GLN A 154 0.72 2.11 -15.67
N VAL A 155 1.58 2.85 -14.96
CA VAL A 155 1.95 2.55 -13.57
C VAL A 155 1.02 3.30 -12.64
N PHE A 156 0.38 2.59 -11.72
CA PHE A 156 -0.43 3.20 -10.68
C PHE A 156 0.47 3.58 -9.51
N ARG A 157 0.87 4.84 -9.37
CA ARG A 157 1.63 5.27 -8.19
C ARG A 157 0.68 5.59 -7.08
N TYR A 158 0.77 4.81 -6.02
CA TYR A 158 -0.05 5.06 -4.84
C TYR A 158 0.50 6.28 -4.09
N THR A 159 -0.36 7.29 -3.90
CA THR A 159 0.02 8.54 -3.21
C THR A 159 -0.61 8.63 -1.83
N GLY A 160 -1.70 7.91 -1.58
CA GLY A 160 -2.28 7.86 -0.24
C GLY A 160 -3.71 7.37 -0.19
N ILE A 161 -4.38 7.70 0.92
CA ILE A 161 -5.81 7.45 1.12
C ILE A 161 -6.51 8.76 1.38
N GLU A 162 -7.66 8.91 0.75
CA GLU A 162 -8.65 9.92 1.11
C GLU A 162 -9.72 9.24 1.98
N VAL A 163 -9.97 9.81 3.17
CA VAL A 163 -11.01 9.35 4.10
C VAL A 163 -12.01 10.48 4.30
N LYS A 164 -13.30 10.17 4.17
CA LYS A 164 -14.41 11.12 4.30
C LYS A 164 -15.47 10.55 5.23
N GLN A 165 -15.97 11.35 6.16
CA GLN A 165 -17.09 10.93 7.01
C GLN A 165 -18.34 10.74 6.13
N LYS A 166 -19.03 9.62 6.32
CA LYS A 166 -20.31 9.33 5.68
C LYS A 166 -21.47 9.63 6.62
N VAL A 167 -21.41 9.10 7.83
CA VAL A 167 -22.40 9.28 8.91
C VAL A 167 -21.76 8.83 10.21
N ASP A 168 -21.92 9.60 11.29
CA ASP A 168 -21.50 9.22 12.65
C ASP A 168 -20.08 8.61 12.71
N ASP A 169 -19.97 7.33 13.08
CA ASP A 169 -18.75 6.52 13.22
C ASP A 169 -18.29 5.82 11.92
N ILE A 170 -18.96 6.10 10.80
CA ILE A 170 -18.74 5.47 9.49
C ILE A 170 -18.07 6.45 8.54
N TYR A 171 -16.93 6.01 8.00
CA TYR A 171 -16.11 6.74 7.03
C TYR A 171 -16.02 5.96 5.73
N VAL A 172 -16.11 6.66 4.60
CA VAL A 172 -15.75 6.14 3.28
C VAL A 172 -14.29 6.43 3.03
N TYR A 173 -13.57 5.47 2.48
CA TYR A 173 -12.20 5.69 2.04
C TYR A 173 -12.00 5.32 0.57
N LYS A 174 -10.99 5.91 -0.05
CA LYS A 174 -10.50 5.50 -1.37
C LYS A 174 -8.99 5.65 -1.47
N ALA A 175 -8.37 4.71 -2.18
CA ALA A 175 -6.98 4.85 -2.61
C ALA A 175 -6.87 6.05 -3.57
N VAL A 176 -5.83 6.84 -3.38
CA VAL A 176 -5.44 7.92 -4.26
C VAL A 176 -4.21 7.44 -5.00
N ASN A 177 -4.33 7.36 -6.32
CA ASN A 177 -3.23 6.98 -7.18
C ASN A 177 -3.01 8.08 -8.21
N SER A 178 -1.76 8.36 -8.52
CA SER A 178 -1.39 9.12 -9.69
C SER A 178 -0.93 8.15 -10.79
N PRO A 179 -1.56 8.15 -11.97
CA PRO A 179 -0.99 7.44 -13.10
C PRO A 179 0.37 8.05 -13.46
N SER A 180 1.35 7.20 -13.75
CA SER A 180 2.64 7.62 -14.29
C SER A 180 3.07 6.68 -15.40
N GLU A 181 3.87 7.20 -16.33
CA GLU A 181 4.65 6.39 -17.25
C GLU A 181 5.99 6.04 -16.61
N PHE A 182 6.59 4.92 -16.98
CA PHE A 182 7.94 4.55 -16.56
C PHE A 182 8.67 3.90 -17.71
N ASN A 183 9.77 4.53 -18.12
CA ASN A 183 10.70 3.97 -19.09
C ASN A 183 11.94 3.46 -18.37
N PHE A 184 12.38 2.27 -18.72
CA PHE A 184 13.62 1.72 -18.20
C PHE A 184 14.80 2.55 -18.71
N PRO A 185 15.74 2.94 -17.83
CA PRO A 185 16.97 3.60 -18.23
C PRO A 185 17.74 2.77 -19.27
N LEU A 186 18.44 3.45 -20.19
CA LEU A 186 19.30 2.80 -21.19
C LEU A 186 20.31 1.82 -20.55
N THR A 187 20.84 2.16 -19.37
CA THR A 187 21.74 1.29 -18.61
C THR A 187 21.10 -0.04 -18.24
N THR A 188 19.79 -0.03 -17.96
CA THR A 188 19.02 -1.22 -17.61
C THR A 188 18.71 -2.06 -18.84
N ILE A 189 18.42 -1.42 -19.97
CA ILE A 189 18.27 -2.12 -21.24
C ILE A 189 19.57 -2.85 -21.61
N GLN A 190 20.71 -2.17 -21.46
CA GLN A 190 22.04 -2.75 -21.70
C GLN A 190 22.36 -3.90 -20.72
N ALA A 191 22.08 -3.73 -19.42
CA ALA A 191 22.28 -4.79 -18.43
C ALA A 191 21.40 -6.02 -18.74
N ASN A 192 20.16 -5.81 -19.18
CA ASN A 192 19.27 -6.89 -19.57
C ASN A 192 19.78 -7.65 -20.79
N GLU A 193 20.34 -6.96 -21.79
CA GLU A 193 20.98 -7.61 -22.95
C GLU A 193 22.18 -8.47 -22.52
N LEU A 194 23.04 -7.97 -21.63
CA LEU A 194 24.17 -8.73 -21.09
C LEU A 194 23.70 -9.99 -20.34
N ASN A 195 22.64 -9.88 -19.54
CA ASN A 195 22.09 -11.04 -18.83
C ASN A 195 21.53 -12.10 -19.78
N SER A 196 21.13 -11.73 -21.02
CA SER A 196 20.67 -12.67 -22.03
C SER A 196 21.79 -13.57 -22.57
N GLU A 197 23.02 -13.06 -22.63
CA GLU A 197 24.21 -13.79 -23.13
C GLU A 197 24.75 -14.80 -22.09
N MET A 198 24.33 -14.67 -20.84
CA MET A 198 24.74 -15.52 -19.72
C MET A 198 23.83 -16.74 -19.49
N GLN A 199 22.72 -16.87 -20.24
CA GLN A 199 21.76 -17.97 -20.18
C GLN A 199 22.12 -19.12 -21.13
#